data_AF-A0A7S0ANN1-F1
#
_entry.id   AF-A0A7S0ANN1-F1
#
_cell.length_a   1.000
_cell.length_b   1.000
_cell.length_c   1.000
_cell.angle_alpha   90.00
_cell.angle_beta   90.00
_cell.angle_gamma   90.00
#
_symmetry.space_group_name_H-M   'P 1'
#
loop_
_entity.id
_entity.type
_entity.pdbx_description
1 polymer ?
#
loop_
_entity_poly.entity_id
_entity_poly.type
_entity_poly.pdbx_seq_one_letter_code
_entity_poly.pdbx_strand_id
1 'polypeptide(L)'
;EFWESQKKRRAESANPDDPHRSEDKRSHAHRAGVLAEWLCSVYGLEDLREQGVVEIAGGRGDLAFELSVKRHIPCTVVDPRCPGGDNPVGPWSGWRLSKPQRAWLESSQ
;
A
#
# COMPACT_ATOMS: atom_id res chain seq x y z
N GLU A 1 -14.11 -18.83 12.05
CA GLU A 1 -13.94 -19.81 10.96
C GLU A 1 -12.95 -19.36 9.87
N PHE A 2 -13.16 -18.23 9.18
CA PHE A 2 -12.24 -17.74 8.14
C PHE A 2 -10.80 -17.50 8.64
N TRP A 3 -10.62 -16.76 9.74
CA TRP A 3 -9.29 -16.43 10.28
C TRP A 3 -8.51 -17.65 10.76
N GLU A 4 -9.19 -18.64 11.34
CA GLU A 4 -8.59 -19.91 11.75
C GLU A 4 -8.15 -20.75 10.54
N SER A 5 -8.94 -20.79 9.47
CA SER A 5 -8.54 -21.41 8.20
C SER A 5 -7.30 -20.75 7.59
N GLN A 6 -7.20 -19.41 7.65
CA GLN A 6 -6.01 -18.69 7.17
C GLN A 6 -4.77 -18.97 8.02
N LYS A 7 -4.90 -19.04 9.35
CA LYS A 7 -3.79 -19.45 10.24
C LYS A 7 -3.31 -20.86 9.92
N LYS A 8 -4.24 -21.81 9.76
CA LYS A 8 -3.92 -23.21 9.43
C LYS A 8 -3.17 -23.31 8.09
N ARG A 9 -3.67 -22.65 7.04
CA ARG A 9 -3.00 -22.59 5.74
C ARG A 9 -1.59 -22.01 5.82
N ARG A 10 -1.40 -20.94 6.60
CA ARG A 10 -0.08 -20.32 6.79
C ARG A 10 0.89 -21.29 7.47
N ALA A 11 0.44 -21.98 8.52
CA ALA A 11 1.24 -22.97 9.23
C ALA A 11 1.61 -24.16 8.33
N GLU A 12 0.67 -24.65 7.51
CA GLU A 12 0.92 -25.75 6.55
C GLU A 12 1.89 -25.34 5.42
N SER A 13 1.85 -24.08 4.99
CA SER A 13 2.73 -23.55 3.93
C SER A 13 4.07 -22.99 4.44
N ALA A 14 4.30 -22.99 5.75
CA ALA A 14 5.50 -22.41 6.33
C ALA A 14 6.71 -23.27 5.97
N ASN A 15 7.77 -22.64 5.48
CA ASN A 15 9.04 -23.33 5.26
C ASN A 15 9.68 -23.59 6.64
N PRO A 16 9.93 -24.87 7.02
CA PRO A 16 10.57 -25.19 8.29
C PRO A 16 12.00 -24.65 8.41
N ASP A 17 12.67 -24.38 7.27
CA ASP A 17 14.01 -23.81 7.21
C ASP A 17 14.00 -22.28 7.02
N ASP A 18 12.86 -21.60 7.22
CA ASP A 18 12.81 -20.13 7.14
C ASP A 18 13.59 -19.52 8.33
N PRO A 19 14.69 -18.81 8.10
CA PRO A 19 15.45 -18.17 9.16
C PRO A 19 14.67 -17.03 9.84
N HIS A 20 13.55 -16.58 9.24
CA HIS A 20 12.67 -15.57 9.80
C HIS A 20 11.44 -16.22 10.43
N ARG A 21 11.41 -16.24 11.78
CA ARG A 21 10.26 -16.76 12.52
C ARG A 21 8.99 -15.99 12.17
N SER A 22 7.91 -16.74 12.00
CA SER A 22 6.61 -16.15 11.70
C SER A 22 6.08 -15.25 12.83
N GLU A 23 6.49 -15.50 14.08
CA GLU A 23 6.15 -14.67 15.24
C GLU A 23 6.78 -13.28 15.19
N ASP A 24 8.00 -13.17 14.65
CA ASP A 24 8.74 -11.90 14.55
C ASP A 24 8.27 -11.05 13.35
N LYS A 25 7.45 -11.63 12.48
CA LYS A 25 6.95 -10.99 11.27
C LYS A 25 5.90 -9.93 11.64
N ARG A 26 6.34 -8.68 11.68
CA ARG A 26 5.45 -7.53 11.80
C ARG A 26 4.43 -7.52 10.65
N SER A 27 3.24 -6.99 10.94
CA SER A 27 2.19 -6.81 9.95
C SER A 27 2.70 -6.00 8.75
N HIS A 28 2.28 -6.37 7.54
CA HIS A 28 2.54 -5.59 6.33
C HIS A 28 2.00 -4.15 6.45
N ALA A 29 0.97 -3.93 7.27
CA ALA A 29 0.44 -2.60 7.56
C ALA A 29 1.48 -1.67 8.23
N HIS A 30 2.54 -2.21 8.84
CA HIS A 30 3.57 -1.40 9.50
C HIS A 30 4.61 -0.81 8.51
N ARG A 31 4.64 -1.29 7.25
CA ARG A 31 5.68 -0.89 6.28
C ARG A 31 5.67 0.60 5.99
N ALA A 32 4.48 1.20 5.88
CA ALA A 32 4.34 2.63 5.66
C ALA A 32 4.93 3.44 6.83
N GLY A 33 4.71 3.01 8.08
CA GLY A 33 5.25 3.66 9.26
C GLY A 33 6.78 3.61 9.34
N VAL A 34 7.37 2.46 9.00
CA VAL A 34 8.84 2.30 8.93
C VAL A 34 9.43 3.23 7.88
N LEU A 35 8.80 3.34 6.71
CA LEU A 35 9.27 4.25 5.66
C LEU A 35 9.13 5.72 6.07
N ALA A 36 8.03 6.10 6.71
CA ALA A 36 7.82 7.47 7.22
C ALA A 36 8.87 7.85 8.29
N GLU A 37 9.22 6.93 9.19
CA GLU A 37 10.29 7.13 10.17
C GLU A 37 11.65 7.31 9.50
N TRP A 38 11.96 6.46 8.52
CA TRP A 38 13.19 6.58 7.74
C TRP A 38 13.27 7.92 7.00
N LEU A 39 12.19 8.38 6.35
CA LEU A 39 12.15 9.68 5.68
C LEU A 39 12.47 10.82 6.66
N CYS A 40 11.84 10.82 7.84
CA CYS A 40 12.12 11.83 8.87
C CYS A 40 13.57 11.78 9.35
N SER A 41 14.17 10.59 9.43
CA SER A 41 15.57 10.44 9.84
C SER A 41 16.57 10.97 8.80
N VAL A 42 16.21 10.92 7.51
CA VAL A 42 17.09 11.33 6.40
C VAL A 42 16.95 12.81 6.09
N TYR A 43 15.71 13.30 6.04
CA TYR A 43 15.40 14.65 5.56
C TYR A 43 15.05 15.64 6.67
N GLY A 44 14.89 15.17 7.92
CA GLY A 44 14.45 16.00 9.03
C GLY A 44 12.93 16.15 9.08
N LEU A 45 12.36 16.03 10.28
CA LEU A 45 10.91 16.14 10.48
C LEU A 45 10.38 17.54 10.13
N GLU A 46 11.05 18.59 10.60
CA GLU A 46 10.59 19.96 10.43
C GLU A 46 10.71 20.43 8.98
N ASP A 47 11.82 20.11 8.30
CA ASP A 47 12.00 20.41 6.88
C ASP A 47 10.92 19.73 6.02
N LEU A 48 10.57 18.48 6.32
CA LEU A 48 9.47 17.79 5.64
C LEU A 48 8.10 18.42 5.93
N ARG A 49 7.86 18.93 7.14
CA ARG A 49 6.61 19.64 7.47
C ARG A 49 6.47 20.95 6.71
N GLU A 50 7.57 21.66 6.50
CA GLU A 50 7.60 22.92 5.76
C GLU A 50 7.45 22.69 4.25
N GLN A 51 8.18 21.72 3.68
CA GLN A 51 8.22 21.51 2.24
C GLN A 51 7.15 20.55 1.71
N GLY A 52 6.67 19.63 2.55
CA GLY A 52 5.77 18.57 2.17
C GLY A 52 6.41 17.48 1.30
N VAL A 53 5.60 16.50 0.90
CA VAL A 53 5.98 15.33 0.12
C VAL A 53 5.01 15.11 -1.03
N VAL A 54 5.52 14.74 -2.20
CA VAL A 54 4.71 14.22 -3.30
C VAL A 54 4.98 12.72 -3.44
N GLU A 55 3.97 11.91 -3.12
CA GLU A 55 4.04 10.45 -3.21
C GLU A 55 3.58 9.99 -4.59
N ILE A 56 4.52 9.59 -5.45
CA ILE A 56 4.22 9.05 -6.78
C ILE A 56 3.90 7.56 -6.69
N ALA A 57 2.80 7.14 -7.32
CA ALA A 57 2.29 5.76 -7.30
C ALA A 57 2.00 5.25 -5.87
N GLY A 58 1.48 6.12 -5.00
CA GLY A 58 1.22 5.81 -3.58
C GLY A 58 0.08 4.81 -3.32
N GLY A 59 -0.56 4.28 -4.37
CA GLY A 59 -1.66 3.34 -4.28
C GLY A 59 -2.74 3.88 -3.35
N ARG A 60 -3.18 3.06 -2.39
CA ARG A 60 -4.23 3.40 -1.41
C ARG A 60 -3.87 4.55 -0.46
N GLY A 61 -2.62 5.00 -0.41
CA GLY A 61 -2.19 6.14 0.42
C GLY A 61 -1.83 5.78 1.85
N ASP A 62 -1.34 4.56 2.10
CA ASP A 62 -0.94 4.12 3.44
C ASP A 62 0.23 4.97 3.99
N LEU A 63 1.19 5.38 3.15
CA LEU A 63 2.27 6.29 3.54
C LEU A 63 1.77 7.73 3.70
N ALA A 64 0.97 8.25 2.78
CA ALA A 64 0.34 9.56 2.95
C ALA A 64 -0.44 9.69 4.28
N PHE A 65 -1.10 8.63 4.76
CA PHE A 65 -1.71 8.61 6.08
C PHE A 65 -0.68 8.75 7.22
N GLU A 66 0.42 7.98 7.15
CA GLU A 66 1.52 8.04 8.11
C GLU A 66 2.20 9.43 8.15
N LEU A 67 2.32 10.11 7.01
CA LEU A 67 2.93 11.43 6.89
C LEU A 67 1.96 12.53 7.32
N SER A 68 0.80 12.63 6.67
CA SER A 68 -0.16 13.74 6.89
C SER A 68 -0.88 13.65 8.23
N VAL A 69 -1.38 12.47 8.60
CA VAL A 69 -2.24 12.33 9.79
C VAL A 69 -1.43 12.15 11.06
N LYS A 70 -0.44 11.26 11.04
CA LYS A 70 0.31 10.93 12.27
C LYS A 70 1.48 11.89 12.54
N ARG A 71 2.06 12.50 11.50
CA ARG A 71 3.28 13.31 11.62
C ARG A 71 3.08 14.78 11.22
N HIS A 72 1.92 15.14 10.69
CA HIS A 72 1.59 16.49 10.21
C HIS A 72 2.51 16.99 9.08
N ILE A 73 3.02 16.07 8.26
CA ILE A 73 3.79 16.37 7.05
C ILE A 73 2.81 16.46 5.87
N PRO A 74 2.66 17.61 5.19
CA PRO A 74 1.79 17.71 4.03
C PRO A 74 2.20 16.69 2.96
N CYS A 75 1.27 15.83 2.51
CA CYS A 75 1.55 14.82 1.49
C CYS A 75 0.49 14.82 0.39
N THR A 76 0.93 14.94 -0.86
CA THR A 76 0.08 14.81 -2.05
C THR A 76 0.36 13.49 -2.75
N VAL A 77 -0.64 12.64 -2.88
CA VAL A 77 -0.51 11.37 -3.63
C VAL A 77 -0.85 11.61 -5.09
N VAL A 78 0.10 11.28 -5.97
CA VAL A 78 -0.12 11.21 -7.41
C VAL A 78 -0.06 9.76 -7.81
N ASP A 79 -1.23 9.16 -7.97
CA ASP A 79 -1.38 7.81 -8.47
C ASP A 79 -2.46 7.84 -9.56
N PRO A 80 -2.25 7.25 -10.74
CA PRO A 80 -3.24 7.21 -11.82
C PRO A 80 -4.47 6.34 -11.49
N ARG A 81 -4.84 6.23 -10.21
CA ARG A 81 -5.99 5.44 -9.81
C ARG A 81 -7.30 5.99 -10.47
N CYS A 82 -7.89 5.31 -11.47
CA CYS A 82 -9.33 5.25 -11.77
C CYS A 82 -10.17 5.17 -10.49
N PRO A 83 -11.39 5.70 -10.58
CA PRO A 83 -12.37 5.55 -9.52
C PRO A 83 -12.87 4.10 -9.48
N GLY A 84 -12.99 3.52 -8.29
CA GLY A 84 -13.98 2.47 -8.04
C GLY A 84 -15.27 3.18 -7.66
N GLY A 85 -16.47 2.83 -8.12
CA GLY A 85 -17.17 1.58 -7.78
C GLY A 85 -16.42 0.28 -8.03
N ASP A 86 -16.50 -0.65 -7.07
CA ASP A 86 -15.98 -2.02 -6.96
C ASP A 86 -14.63 -2.45 -7.57
N ASN A 87 -14.01 -1.73 -8.53
CA ASN A 87 -12.68 -2.01 -9.08
C ASN A 87 -11.97 -0.77 -9.68
N PRO A 88 -11.09 -0.12 -8.92
CA PRO A 88 -10.17 0.85 -9.47
C PRO A 88 -8.86 0.19 -10.06
N VAL A 89 -8.56 0.46 -11.35
CA VAL A 89 -7.29 0.92 -12.06
C VAL A 89 -5.89 0.32 -11.93
N GLY A 90 -5.21 0.19 -13.08
CA GLY A 90 -3.74 0.05 -13.23
C GLY A 90 -3.05 1.20 -14.03
N PRO A 91 -1.80 1.01 -14.57
CA PRO A 91 -1.00 2.02 -15.30
C PRO A 91 -0.81 1.83 -16.84
N TRP A 92 -0.80 2.96 -17.56
CA TRP A 92 -1.06 3.26 -18.99
C TRP A 92 -0.38 2.47 -20.14
N SER A 93 0.67 1.67 -19.90
CA SER A 93 1.42 0.96 -20.97
C SER A 93 1.43 -0.57 -20.80
N GLY A 94 0.88 -1.09 -19.71
CA GLY A 94 0.86 -2.52 -19.36
C GLY A 94 -0.35 -2.94 -18.52
N TRP A 95 -1.46 -2.20 -18.62
CA TRP A 95 -2.72 -2.55 -17.95
C TRP A 95 -3.18 -3.94 -18.39
N ARG A 96 -3.15 -4.91 -17.48
CA ARG A 96 -4.21 -5.92 -17.52
C ARG A 96 -5.44 -5.26 -16.93
N LEU A 97 -6.38 -4.89 -17.78
CA LEU A 97 -7.77 -4.67 -17.36
C LEU A 97 -8.14 -5.88 -16.50
N SER A 98 -8.51 -5.62 -15.24
CA SER A 98 -9.14 -6.66 -14.43
C SER A 98 -10.36 -7.18 -15.20
N LYS A 99 -10.73 -8.46 -15.02
CA LYS A 99 -11.91 -9.04 -15.69
C LYS A 99 -13.16 -8.13 -15.59
N PRO A 100 -13.48 -7.51 -14.43
CA PRO A 100 -14.60 -6.58 -14.31
C PRO A 100 -14.48 -5.33 -15.19
N GLN A 101 -13.28 -4.76 -15.33
CA GLN A 101 -13.06 -3.57 -16.16
C GLN A 101 -13.20 -3.85 -17.66
N ARG A 102 -12.88 -5.07 -18.11
CA ARG A 102 -13.07 -5.47 -19.52
C ARG A 102 -14.55 -5.59 -19.88
N ALA A 103 -15.36 -6.19 -19.01
CA ALA A 103 -16.80 -6.36 -19.23
C ALA A 103 -17.57 -5.02 -19.29
N TRP A 104 -17.20 -4.06 -18.44
CA TRP A 104 -17.81 -2.72 -18.46
C TRP A 104 -17.55 -1.97 -19.79
N LEU A 105 -16.33 -2.08 -20.32
CA LEU A 105 -15.92 -1.48 -21.59
C LEU A 105 -16.71 -2.03 -22.79
N GLU A 106 -16.91 -3.35 -22.84
CA GLU A 106 -17.69 -4.02 -23.91
C GLU A 106 -19.18 -3.67 -23.87
N SER A 107 -19.73 -3.38 -22.68
CA SER A 107 -21.14 -2.97 -22.51
C SER A 107 -21.43 -1.49 -22.79
N SER A 108 -20.37 -0.68 -22.97
CA SER A 108 -20.48 0.78 -23.12
C SER A 108 -20.11 1.27 -24.54
N GLN A 109 -19.92 0.36 -25.49
CA GLN A 109 -19.83 0.61 -26.94
C GLN A 109 -21.12 0.18 -27.64
#